data_AF-A0A6P0LFA3-F1
#
_entry.id   AF-A0A6P0LFA3-F1
#
_cell.length_a   1.000
_cell.length_b   1.000
_cell.length_c   1.000
_cell.angle_alpha   90.00
_cell.angle_beta   90.00
_cell.angle_gamma   90.00
#
_symmetry.space_group_name_H-M   'P 1'
#
loop_
_entity.id
_entity.type
_entity.pdbx_description
1 polymer ?
#
loop_
_entity_poly.entity_id
_entity_poly.type
_entity_poly.pdbx_seq_one_letter_code
_entity_poly.pdbx_strand_id
1 'polypeptide(L)'
;MYLSECHGHGYKNYKRFIPTIESKAEMRESVSNPLYFKTHQLRHSKNVIFLHRHVGDCLVSEWNYHRDVYNERLDIGDWLERVNYGENWRKMVDWYFPCKATSFYDLISRITSEMPAEGLPSFLELHEENPTMFRSGKIDEWKDLDPIIQEKIIENNWLQLKLLNYEI
;
A
#
# COMPACT_ATOMS: atom_id res chain seq x y z
N MET A 1 -9.57 -16.66 -13.59
CA MET A 1 -8.47 -15.88 -12.99
C MET A 1 -8.67 -14.44 -13.44
N TYR A 2 -9.41 -13.65 -12.66
CA TYR A 2 -9.70 -12.25 -13.01
C TYR A 2 -8.50 -11.40 -12.58
N LEU A 3 -7.73 -10.93 -13.55
CA LEU A 3 -6.73 -9.89 -13.35
C LEU A 3 -7.49 -8.59 -13.10
N SER A 4 -7.46 -8.07 -11.88
CA SER A 4 -8.03 -6.75 -11.59
C SER A 4 -7.23 -5.73 -12.41
N GLU A 5 -7.91 -5.09 -13.37
CA GLU A 5 -7.43 -3.87 -14.00
C GLU A 5 -6.94 -2.93 -12.90
N CYS A 6 -5.74 -2.36 -13.01
CA CYS A 6 -5.32 -1.31 -12.09
C CYS A 6 -6.32 -0.16 -12.24
N HIS A 7 -7.27 -0.05 -11.31
CA HIS A 7 -8.33 0.94 -11.37
C HIS A 7 -7.68 2.33 -11.32
N GLY A 8 -7.77 3.05 -12.43
CA GLY A 8 -7.51 4.48 -12.44
C GLY A 8 -8.62 5.14 -11.64
N HIS A 9 -8.39 5.37 -10.36
CA HIS A 9 -9.26 6.18 -9.53
C HIS A 9 -9.39 7.56 -10.20
N GLY A 10 -10.59 7.89 -10.65
CA GLY A 10 -10.87 9.09 -11.43
C GLY A 10 -10.77 10.34 -10.56
N TYR A 11 -9.58 10.91 -10.46
CA TYR A 11 -9.39 12.17 -9.78
C TYR A 11 -9.26 13.30 -10.79
N LYS A 12 -10.16 14.28 -10.69
CA LYS A 12 -10.35 15.31 -11.72
C LYS A 12 -9.20 16.32 -11.82
N ASN A 13 -8.24 16.39 -10.90
CA ASN A 13 -7.37 17.57 -10.78
C ASN A 13 -5.89 17.38 -10.39
N TYR A 14 -5.22 16.29 -10.77
CA TYR A 14 -3.76 16.25 -10.60
C TYR A 14 -3.01 15.85 -11.86
N LYS A 15 -2.42 16.85 -12.50
CA LYS A 15 -1.39 16.75 -13.55
C LYS A 15 -0.08 16.09 -13.07
N ARG A 16 -0.10 15.26 -12.03
CA ARG A 16 1.09 14.66 -11.37
C ARG A 16 0.87 13.20 -10.98
N PHE A 17 0.14 12.43 -11.78
CA PHE A 17 0.12 10.98 -11.59
C PHE A 17 1.49 10.41 -12.00
N ILE A 18 2.17 9.68 -11.10
CA ILE A 18 3.17 8.70 -11.51
C ILE A 18 2.39 7.63 -12.29
N PRO A 19 2.59 7.48 -13.62
CA PRO A 19 1.85 6.50 -14.39
C PRO A 19 2.21 5.10 -13.91
N THR A 20 1.26 4.17 -14.08
CA THR A 20 1.58 2.77 -13.89
C THR A 20 2.48 2.30 -15.04
N ILE A 21 3.32 1.29 -14.82
CA ILE A 21 4.12 0.72 -15.92
C ILE A 21 3.21 0.10 -17.02
N GLU A 22 1.99 -0.29 -16.63
CA GLU A 22 0.91 -0.77 -17.49
C GLU A 22 0.13 0.34 -18.22
N SER A 23 0.40 1.62 -17.91
CA SER A 23 -0.29 2.73 -18.56
C SER A 23 0.02 2.78 -20.06
N LYS A 24 -0.91 3.36 -20.84
CA LYS A 24 -0.76 3.54 -22.29
C LYS A 24 0.57 4.24 -22.62
N ALA A 25 1.17 3.93 -23.76
CA ALA A 25 2.47 4.45 -24.18
C ALA A 25 2.56 5.98 -24.06
N GLU A 26 1.53 6.68 -24.53
CA GLU A 26 1.39 8.15 -24.47
C GLU A 26 1.47 8.72 -23.04
N MET A 27 0.97 7.99 -22.03
CA MET A 27 1.07 8.40 -20.62
C MET A 27 2.45 8.11 -20.02
N ARG A 28 3.19 7.13 -20.56
CA ARG A 28 4.56 6.83 -20.13
C ARG A 28 5.55 7.79 -20.77
N GLU A 29 5.30 8.20 -22.00
CA GLU A 29 6.11 9.16 -22.77
C GLU A 29 5.97 10.60 -22.27
N SER A 30 4.89 10.93 -21.54
CA SER A 30 4.68 12.25 -20.95
C SER A 30 5.46 12.51 -19.65
N VAL A 31 6.18 11.51 -19.12
CA VAL A 31 6.98 11.65 -17.90
C VAL A 31 8.36 12.19 -18.25
N SER A 32 8.72 13.34 -17.66
CA SER A 32 10.07 13.91 -17.77
C SER A 32 11.08 13.13 -16.93
N ASN A 33 12.32 12.99 -17.43
CA ASN A 33 13.39 12.30 -16.72
C ASN A 33 13.71 12.94 -15.33
N PRO A 34 13.97 12.12 -14.29
CA PRO A 34 13.97 10.65 -14.28
C PRO A 34 12.55 10.04 -14.32
N LEU A 35 12.41 8.94 -15.07
CA LEU A 35 11.14 8.21 -15.24
C LEU A 35 10.81 7.39 -13.98
N TYR A 36 9.88 7.86 -13.16
CA TYR A 36 9.27 7.05 -12.11
C TYR A 36 7.98 6.41 -12.63
N PHE A 37 7.80 5.13 -12.35
CA PHE A 37 6.57 4.38 -12.60
C PHE A 37 6.15 3.68 -11.31
N LYS A 38 4.85 3.43 -11.16
CA LYS A 38 4.32 2.59 -10.08
C LYS A 38 3.75 1.28 -10.63
N THR A 39 3.72 0.23 -9.82
CA THR A 39 3.02 -1.01 -10.14
C THR A 39 2.67 -1.75 -8.85
N HIS A 40 1.57 -2.49 -8.88
CA HIS A 40 1.22 -3.49 -7.86
C HIS A 40 1.37 -4.92 -8.39
N GLN A 41 1.86 -5.07 -9.63
CA GLN A 41 2.11 -6.37 -10.24
C GLN A 41 3.53 -6.82 -9.95
N LEU A 42 3.78 -8.12 -9.98
CA LEU A 42 5.14 -8.67 -9.92
C LEU A 42 5.87 -8.37 -11.23
N ARG A 43 6.99 -7.64 -11.12
CA ARG A 43 7.85 -7.28 -12.25
C ARG A 43 9.29 -7.64 -11.94
N HIS A 44 10.03 -8.07 -12.97
CA HIS A 44 11.47 -8.24 -12.88
C HIS A 44 12.16 -6.93 -13.24
N SER A 45 12.74 -6.25 -12.25
CA SER A 45 13.57 -5.05 -12.46
C SER A 45 14.67 -4.98 -11.41
N LYS A 46 15.85 -4.48 -11.80
CA LYS A 46 16.97 -4.22 -10.89
C LYS A 46 16.91 -2.84 -10.23
N ASN A 47 15.97 -1.98 -10.66
CA ASN A 47 15.82 -0.61 -10.17
C ASN A 47 14.45 -0.43 -9.50
N VAL A 48 14.15 -1.25 -8.50
CA VAL A 48 12.90 -1.17 -7.73
C VAL A 48 13.15 -0.41 -6.44
N ILE A 49 12.34 0.61 -6.17
CA ILE A 49 12.14 1.17 -4.83
C ILE A 49 10.91 0.46 -4.27
N PHE A 50 11.11 -0.38 -3.26
CA PHE A 50 10.02 -1.13 -2.64
C PHE A 50 9.47 -0.34 -1.44
N LEU A 51 8.33 0.30 -1.65
CA LEU A 51 7.58 0.93 -0.57
C LEU A 51 6.74 -0.13 0.14
N HIS A 52 6.95 -0.29 1.44
CA HIS A 52 6.20 -1.24 2.25
C HIS A 52 5.69 -0.62 3.54
N ARG A 53 4.69 -1.28 4.10
CA ARG A 53 4.06 -0.98 5.39
C ARG A 53 3.88 -2.27 6.17
N HIS A 54 3.75 -2.17 7.49
CA HIS A 54 3.52 -3.33 8.34
C HIS A 54 2.31 -4.12 7.84
N VAL A 55 2.42 -5.45 7.79
CA VAL A 55 1.39 -6.30 7.15
C VAL A 55 0.02 -6.15 7.82
N GLY A 56 -0.02 -6.02 9.15
CA GLY A 56 -1.29 -5.83 9.87
C GLY A 56 -2.00 -4.55 9.43
N ASP A 57 -1.26 -3.46 9.29
CA ASP A 57 -1.79 -2.18 8.81
C ASP A 57 -2.25 -2.25 7.35
N CYS A 58 -1.49 -2.95 6.49
CA CYS A 58 -1.91 -3.21 5.11
C CYS A 58 -3.26 -3.95 5.08
N LEU A 59 -3.41 -4.99 5.89
CA LEU A 59 -4.62 -5.82 5.95
C LEU A 59 -5.83 -5.04 6.46
N VAL A 60 -5.67 -4.24 7.52
CA VAL A 60 -6.75 -3.36 8.02
C VAL A 60 -7.15 -2.34 6.95
N SER A 61 -6.16 -1.74 6.27
CA SER A 61 -6.43 -0.77 5.21
C SER A 61 -7.16 -1.40 4.02
N GLU A 62 -6.73 -2.59 3.59
CA GLU A 62 -7.31 -3.33 2.47
C GLU A 62 -8.74 -3.79 2.80
N TRP A 63 -8.99 -4.31 4.01
CA TRP A 63 -10.34 -4.69 4.44
C TRP A 63 -11.31 -3.51 4.40
N ASN A 64 -10.94 -2.34 4.95
CA ASN A 64 -11.80 -1.16 4.90
C ASN A 64 -12.06 -0.69 3.47
N TYR A 65 -11.03 -0.66 2.62
CA TYR A 65 -11.18 -0.35 1.20
C TYR A 65 -12.16 -1.31 0.50
N HIS A 66 -12.06 -2.61 0.78
CA HIS A 66 -12.98 -3.61 0.25
C HIS A 66 -14.41 -3.45 0.75
N ARG A 67 -14.61 -3.04 2.01
CA ARG A 67 -15.94 -2.74 2.56
C ARG A 67 -16.58 -1.57 1.84
N ASP A 68 -15.83 -0.50 1.66
CA ASP A 68 -16.36 0.74 1.10
C ASP A 68 -16.56 0.66 -0.42
N VAL A 69 -15.63 0.01 -1.14
CA VAL A 69 -15.61 0.00 -2.61
C VAL A 69 -16.25 -1.26 -3.20
N TYR A 70 -16.02 -2.42 -2.60
CA TYR A 70 -16.52 -3.71 -3.10
C TYR A 70 -17.66 -4.28 -2.28
N ASN A 71 -18.22 -3.49 -1.35
CA ASN A 71 -19.34 -3.89 -0.52
C ASN A 71 -19.05 -5.19 0.28
N GLU A 72 -17.81 -5.36 0.72
CA GLU A 72 -17.41 -6.50 1.55
C GLU A 72 -18.26 -6.57 2.82
N ARG A 73 -18.72 -7.77 3.16
CA ARG A 73 -19.66 -8.04 4.26
C ARG A 73 -19.09 -8.94 5.34
N LEU A 74 -17.98 -9.62 5.08
CA LEU A 74 -17.27 -10.37 6.11
C LEU A 74 -16.77 -9.41 7.20
N ASP A 75 -16.85 -9.87 8.45
CA ASP A 75 -16.08 -9.23 9.50
C ASP A 75 -14.57 -9.37 9.23
N ILE A 76 -13.77 -8.62 9.97
CA ILE A 76 -12.33 -8.58 9.73
C ILE A 76 -11.66 -9.95 9.97
N GLY A 77 -12.18 -10.76 10.91
CA GLY A 77 -11.61 -12.08 11.21
C GLY A 77 -11.80 -13.03 10.03
N ASP A 78 -13.03 -13.18 9.55
CA ASP A 78 -13.37 -14.02 8.40
C ASP A 78 -12.66 -13.53 7.12
N TRP A 79 -12.55 -12.22 6.95
CA TRP A 79 -11.83 -11.64 5.82
C TRP A 79 -10.33 -11.97 5.87
N LEU A 80 -9.70 -11.88 7.05
CA LEU A 80 -8.29 -12.20 7.26
C LEU A 80 -7.98 -13.67 6.97
N GLU A 81 -8.87 -14.58 7.37
CA GLU A 81 -8.75 -16.00 7.01
C GLU A 81 -8.81 -16.20 5.50
N ARG A 82 -9.74 -15.53 4.82
CA ARG A 82 -9.88 -15.61 3.35
C ARG A 82 -8.64 -15.11 2.61
N VAL A 83 -7.96 -14.08 3.11
CA VAL A 83 -6.70 -13.57 2.52
C VAL A 83 -5.45 -14.21 3.13
N ASN A 84 -5.64 -15.27 3.92
CA ASN A 84 -4.58 -16.07 4.54
C ASN A 84 -3.57 -15.20 5.30
N TYR A 85 -4.11 -14.27 6.10
CA TYR A 85 -3.37 -13.32 6.93
C TYR A 85 -2.23 -12.62 6.16
N GLY A 86 -2.43 -12.26 4.90
CA GLY A 86 -1.45 -11.52 4.09
C GLY A 86 -0.58 -12.36 3.14
N GLU A 87 -1.08 -13.47 2.61
CA GLU A 87 -0.32 -14.31 1.66
C GLU A 87 0.22 -13.52 0.46
N ASN A 88 -0.61 -12.65 -0.13
CA ASN A 88 -0.16 -11.82 -1.25
C ASN A 88 0.92 -10.82 -0.82
N TRP A 89 0.81 -10.25 0.38
CA TRP A 89 1.84 -9.37 0.92
C TRP A 89 3.18 -10.11 1.05
N ARG A 90 3.19 -11.33 1.60
CA ARG A 90 4.41 -12.16 1.71
C ARG A 90 5.04 -12.40 0.34
N LYS A 91 4.24 -12.82 -0.64
CA LYS A 91 4.72 -13.04 -2.03
C LYS A 91 5.37 -11.80 -2.62
N MET A 92 4.81 -10.61 -2.35
CA MET A 92 5.38 -9.35 -2.84
C MET A 92 6.72 -9.03 -2.15
N VAL A 93 6.81 -9.24 -0.83
CA VAL A 93 8.06 -9.06 -0.08
C VAL A 93 9.13 -10.02 -0.58
N ASP A 94 8.81 -11.30 -0.70
CA ASP A 94 9.75 -12.35 -1.15
C ASP A 94 10.23 -12.11 -2.59
N TRP A 95 9.37 -11.52 -3.44
CA TRP A 95 9.72 -11.23 -4.82
C TRP A 95 10.62 -10.02 -4.97
N TYR A 96 10.31 -8.94 -4.24
CA TYR A 96 11.00 -7.67 -4.39
C TYR A 96 12.24 -7.55 -3.51
N PHE A 97 12.34 -8.32 -2.42
CA PHE A 97 13.49 -8.25 -1.53
C PHE A 97 14.57 -9.30 -1.89
N PRO A 98 15.86 -8.93 -1.94
CA PRO A 98 16.42 -7.59 -1.79
C PRO A 98 16.17 -6.70 -3.03
N CYS A 99 15.88 -5.42 -2.81
CA CYS A 99 15.71 -4.41 -3.87
C CYS A 99 16.77 -3.31 -3.79
N LYS A 100 16.72 -2.34 -4.71
CA LYS A 100 17.67 -1.22 -4.78
C LYS A 100 17.54 -0.29 -3.56
N ALA A 101 16.32 -0.06 -3.10
CA ALA A 101 16.03 0.70 -1.89
C ALA A 101 14.66 0.28 -1.34
N THR A 102 14.54 0.22 -0.02
CA THR A 102 13.27 0.08 0.68
C THR A 102 12.92 1.39 1.38
N SER A 103 11.63 1.65 1.54
CA SER A 103 11.15 2.72 2.41
C SER A 103 9.95 2.25 3.20
N PHE A 104 9.91 2.65 4.47
CA PHE A 104 8.79 2.40 5.37
C PHE A 104 7.75 3.50 5.17
N TYR A 105 6.48 3.12 5.07
CA TYR A 105 5.39 4.10 5.07
C TYR A 105 5.48 5.03 6.29
N ASP A 106 5.85 4.49 7.46
CA ASP A 106 5.95 5.24 8.71
C ASP A 106 7.02 6.34 8.62
N LEU A 107 8.15 6.05 7.97
CA LEU A 107 9.20 7.03 7.74
C LEU A 107 8.72 8.14 6.79
N ILE A 108 8.05 7.77 5.69
CA ILE A 108 7.51 8.75 4.75
C ILE A 108 6.44 9.61 5.42
N SER A 109 5.52 9.01 6.17
CA SER A 109 4.45 9.71 6.89
C SER A 109 5.01 10.74 7.86
N ARG A 110 6.05 10.39 8.63
CA ARG A 110 6.75 11.32 9.53
C ARG A 110 7.41 12.45 8.75
N ILE A 111 8.20 12.15 7.72
CA ILE A 111 8.89 13.16 6.90
C ILE A 111 7.86 14.13 6.29
N THR A 112 6.75 13.63 5.74
CA THR A 112 5.73 14.48 5.13
C THR A 112 4.97 15.33 6.15
N SER A 113 4.90 14.90 7.40
CA SER A 113 4.28 15.67 8.49
C SER A 113 5.21 16.78 9.00
N GLU A 114 6.52 16.54 9.03
CA GLU A 114 7.54 17.49 9.50
C GLU A 114 7.97 18.48 8.41
N MET A 115 8.01 18.03 7.16
CA MET A 115 8.45 18.80 5.99
C MET A 115 7.40 18.70 4.88
N PRO A 116 6.25 19.40 5.01
CA PRO A 116 5.22 19.39 3.99
C PRO A 116 5.79 19.94 2.68
N ALA A 117 5.60 19.20 1.60
CA ALA A 117 6.04 19.63 0.28
C ALA A 117 5.15 20.78 -0.22
N GLU A 118 5.77 21.92 -0.55
CA GLU A 118 5.06 23.08 -1.07
C GLU A 118 4.25 22.74 -2.33
N GLY A 119 2.97 23.14 -2.33
CA GLY A 119 2.07 22.95 -3.47
C GLY A 119 1.57 21.51 -3.68
N LEU A 120 1.72 20.64 -2.67
CA LEU A 120 1.00 19.37 -2.60
C LEU A 120 -0.11 19.44 -1.55
N PRO A 121 -1.27 18.82 -1.79
CA PRO A 121 -2.33 18.76 -0.80
C PRO A 121 -1.88 17.93 0.40
N SER A 122 -2.27 18.37 1.59
CA SER A 122 -2.12 17.64 2.84
C SER A 122 -3.00 16.39 2.87
N PHE A 123 -2.70 15.47 3.79
CA PHE A 123 -3.55 14.30 4.01
C PHE A 123 -5.00 14.68 4.35
N LEU A 124 -5.20 15.74 5.15
CA LEU A 124 -6.54 16.19 5.54
C LEU A 124 -7.35 16.70 4.35
N GLU A 125 -6.74 17.51 3.48
CA GLU A 125 -7.39 17.98 2.25
C GLU A 125 -7.76 16.79 1.34
N LEU A 126 -6.86 15.81 1.20
CA LEU A 126 -7.13 14.60 0.42
C LEU A 126 -8.24 13.73 1.06
N HIS A 127 -8.29 13.65 2.39
CA HIS A 127 -9.36 12.96 3.13
C HIS A 127 -10.72 13.62 2.92
N GLU A 128 -10.80 14.95 2.98
CA GLU A 128 -12.03 15.68 2.71
C GLU A 128 -12.53 15.44 1.28
N GLU A 129 -11.64 15.34 0.30
CA GLU A 129 -11.99 15.03 -1.09
C GLU A 129 -12.41 13.57 -1.31
N ASN A 130 -11.73 12.61 -0.66
CA ASN A 130 -11.98 11.18 -0.86
C ASN A 130 -11.70 10.36 0.42
N PRO A 131 -12.64 10.33 1.38
CA PRO A 131 -12.42 9.74 2.69
C PRO A 131 -12.24 8.22 2.64
N THR A 132 -12.78 7.54 1.62
CA THR A 132 -12.59 6.10 1.40
C THR A 132 -11.13 5.78 1.03
N MET A 133 -10.50 6.59 0.19
CA MET A 133 -9.13 6.37 -0.26
C MET A 133 -8.10 6.86 0.75
N PHE A 134 -8.41 7.94 1.47
CA PHE A 134 -7.53 8.56 2.45
C PHE A 134 -8.08 8.37 3.86
N ARG A 135 -8.25 7.12 4.31
CA ARG A 135 -9.01 6.77 5.52
C ARG A 135 -8.52 7.42 6.82
N SER A 136 -7.33 7.03 7.29
CA SER A 136 -6.82 7.41 8.61
C SER A 136 -5.42 8.04 8.56
N GLY A 137 -4.56 7.57 7.67
CA GLY A 137 -3.14 7.99 7.59
C GLY A 137 -2.30 7.59 8.81
N LYS A 138 -2.90 6.89 9.77
CA LYS A 138 -2.26 6.44 11.02
C LYS A 138 -1.45 5.18 10.78
N ILE A 139 -0.49 4.94 11.65
CA ILE A 139 0.29 3.71 11.76
C ILE A 139 -0.19 2.92 12.98
N ASP A 140 0.06 1.61 13.00
CA ASP A 140 -0.23 0.73 14.14
C ASP A 140 -1.73 0.53 14.46
N GLU A 141 -2.64 0.83 13.54
CA GLU A 141 -4.09 0.59 13.74
C GLU A 141 -4.42 -0.90 13.85
N TRP A 142 -3.55 -1.78 13.33
CA TRP A 142 -3.69 -3.22 13.51
C TRP A 142 -3.58 -3.68 14.98
N LYS A 143 -3.01 -2.86 15.87
CA LYS A 143 -2.91 -3.15 17.31
C LYS A 143 -4.25 -2.99 18.04
N ASP A 144 -5.26 -2.43 17.39
CA ASP A 144 -6.63 -2.35 17.93
C ASP A 144 -7.43 -3.65 17.69
N LEU A 145 -6.87 -4.62 16.96
CA LEU A 145 -7.50 -5.92 16.71
C LEU A 145 -7.47 -6.82 17.95
N ASP A 146 -8.26 -7.90 17.92
CA ASP A 146 -8.17 -8.93 18.96
C ASP A 146 -6.73 -9.48 19.06
N PRO A 147 -6.15 -9.65 20.28
CA PRO A 147 -4.79 -10.15 20.44
C PRO A 147 -4.51 -11.48 19.72
N ILE A 148 -5.49 -12.39 19.64
CA ILE A 148 -5.33 -13.67 18.93
C ILE A 148 -5.17 -13.43 17.42
N ILE A 149 -5.87 -12.44 16.87
CA ILE A 149 -5.70 -12.04 15.47
C ILE A 149 -4.33 -11.41 15.25
N GLN A 150 -3.88 -10.55 16.17
CA GLN A 150 -2.55 -9.95 16.14
C GLN A 150 -1.44 -11.01 16.10
N GLU A 151 -1.52 -12.01 16.98
CA GLU A 151 -0.59 -13.15 17.02
C GLU A 151 -0.59 -13.92 15.69
N LYS A 152 -1.77 -14.26 15.14
CA LYS A 152 -1.86 -14.94 13.84
C LYS A 152 -1.23 -14.12 12.70
N ILE A 153 -1.42 -12.81 12.68
CA ILE A 153 -0.78 -11.93 11.69
C ILE A 153 0.74 -12.01 11.82
N ILE A 154 1.28 -11.92 13.04
CA ILE A 154 2.72 -12.02 13.28
C ILE A 154 3.25 -13.39 12.87
N GLU A 155 2.64 -14.48 13.36
CA GLU A 155 3.09 -15.86 13.11
C GLU A 155 3.15 -16.18 11.62
N ASN A 156 2.12 -15.80 10.87
CA ASN A 156 2.05 -16.08 9.43
C ASN A 156 3.08 -15.27 8.62
N ASN A 157 3.56 -14.13 9.14
CA ASN A 157 4.41 -13.18 8.39
C ASN A 157 5.79 -12.97 9.02
N TRP A 158 6.14 -13.72 10.07
CA TRP A 158 7.34 -13.53 10.89
C TRP A 158 8.62 -13.39 10.06
N LEU A 159 8.81 -14.26 9.06
CA LEU A 159 10.03 -14.25 8.24
C LEU A 159 10.16 -12.94 7.45
N GLN A 160 9.10 -12.49 6.81
CA GLN A 160 9.08 -11.26 6.02
C GLN A 160 9.13 -10.02 6.91
N LEU A 161 8.47 -10.02 8.07
CA LEU A 161 8.56 -8.93 9.05
C LEU A 161 10.00 -8.76 9.54
N LYS A 162 10.66 -9.87 9.87
CA LYS A 162 12.09 -9.89 10.24
C LYS A 162 12.98 -9.44 9.08
N LEU A 163 12.71 -9.90 7.86
CA LEU A 163 13.46 -9.52 6.65
C LEU A 163 13.42 -8.01 6.39
N LEU A 164 12.27 -7.39 6.65
CA LEU A 164 12.04 -5.95 6.50
C LEU A 164 12.39 -5.15 7.76
N ASN A 165 12.91 -5.78 8.81
CA ASN A 165 13.31 -5.15 10.06
C ASN A 165 12.18 -4.41 10.80
N TYR A 166 10.99 -5.00 10.84
CA TYR A 166 9.93 -4.54 11.74
C TYR A 166 10.16 -5.06 13.18
N GLU A 167 9.80 -4.23 14.16
CA GLU A 167 9.68 -4.67 15.56
C GLU A 167 8.42 -5.53 15.70
N ILE A 168 8.57 -6.70 16.32
CA ILE A 168 7.53 -7.71 16.52
C ILE A 168 7.24 -7.82 18.01
#